data_AF-A0A9E1N890-F1
#
_entry.id   AF-A0A9E1N890-F1
#
_cell.length_a   1.000
_cell.length_b   1.000
_cell.length_c   1.000
_cell.angle_alpha   90.00
_cell.angle_beta   90.00
_cell.angle_gamma   90.00
#
_symmetry.space_group_name_H-M   'P 1'
#
loop_
_entity.id
_entity.type
_entity.pdbx_description
1 polymer ?
#
loop_
_entity_poly.entity_id
_entity_poly.type
_entity_poly.pdbx_seq_one_letter_code
_entity_poly.pdbx_strand_id
1 'polypeptide(L)'
;MPDLQTYDLLVIGGGINGVGIARDATGRGLTVALCEMGDLAGATSSASSKLIHGGLRYLEYFEFRLVREALAEREVLLHIAPHLVSPLRFVLPLVNTIRPAWLVRLG
;
A
#
# COMPACT_ATOMS: atom_id res chain seq x y z
N MET A 1 20.58 -37.85 0.29
CA MET A 1 20.43 -36.42 0.65
C MET A 1 18.95 -36.13 0.70
N PRO A 2 18.43 -35.35 1.66
CA PRO A 2 17.02 -34.97 1.60
C PRO A 2 16.80 -34.23 0.28
N ASP A 3 15.71 -34.53 -0.42
CA ASP A 3 15.37 -33.88 -1.68
C ASP A 3 15.41 -32.36 -1.46
N LEU A 4 16.26 -31.67 -2.23
CA LEU A 4 16.34 -30.22 -2.20
C LEU A 4 15.02 -29.69 -2.77
N GLN A 5 14.12 -29.27 -1.88
CA GLN A 5 12.87 -28.66 -2.27
C GLN A 5 13.18 -27.40 -3.08
N THR A 6 12.86 -27.45 -4.37
CA THR A 6 13.02 -26.32 -5.28
C THR A 6 11.79 -25.43 -5.15
N TYR A 7 12.02 -24.13 -4.93
CA TYR A 7 10.98 -23.12 -4.95
C TYR A 7 10.94 -22.46 -6.32
N ASP A 8 9.76 -22.16 -6.82
CA ASP A 8 9.56 -21.41 -8.08
C ASP A 8 9.94 -19.94 -7.93
N LEU A 9 9.78 -19.36 -6.73
CA LEU A 9 10.10 -17.98 -6.43
C LEU A 9 10.67 -17.81 -5.01
N LEU A 10 11.79 -17.10 -4.90
CA LEU A 10 12.31 -16.59 -3.64
C LEU A 10 12.06 -15.07 -3.55
N VAL A 11 11.33 -14.65 -2.52
CA VAL A 11 11.09 -13.24 -2.19
C VAL A 11 11.97 -12.84 -1.00
N ILE A 12 12.80 -11.82 -1.18
CA ILE A 12 13.67 -11.28 -0.12
C ILE A 12 13.06 -9.98 0.41
N GLY A 13 12.68 -9.96 1.68
CA GLY A 13 12.08 -8.84 2.39
C GLY A 13 10.61 -9.08 2.78
N GLY A 14 10.32 -9.04 4.08
CA GLY A 14 9.02 -9.21 4.73
C GLY A 14 8.26 -7.92 4.98
N GLY A 15 8.51 -6.87 4.19
CA GLY A 15 7.68 -5.66 4.15
C GLY A 15 6.39 -5.87 3.37
N ILE A 16 5.53 -4.84 3.31
CA ILE A 16 4.21 -4.90 2.66
C ILE A 16 4.28 -5.34 1.19
N ASN A 17 5.29 -4.86 0.44
CA ASN A 17 5.47 -5.24 -0.96
C ASN A 17 5.87 -6.71 -1.10
N GLY A 18 6.84 -7.18 -0.31
CA GLY A 18 7.33 -8.55 -0.39
C GLY A 18 6.26 -9.57 0.01
N VAL A 19 5.56 -9.32 1.11
CA VAL A 19 4.43 -10.17 1.55
C VAL A 19 3.29 -10.14 0.52
N GLY A 20 2.99 -8.97 -0.07
CA GLY A 20 1.99 -8.85 -1.13
C GLY A 20 2.34 -9.69 -2.37
N ILE A 21 3.58 -9.60 -2.84
CA ILE A 21 4.11 -10.39 -3.97
C ILE A 21 4.05 -11.88 -3.65
N ALA A 22 4.51 -12.29 -2.47
CA ALA A 22 4.49 -13.68 -2.05
C ALA A 22 3.06 -14.24 -1.98
N ARG A 23 2.10 -13.46 -1.47
CA ARG A 23 0.69 -13.83 -1.40
C ARG A 23 0.09 -14.01 -2.80
N ASP A 24 0.34 -13.08 -3.72
CA ASP A 24 -0.15 -13.18 -5.10
C ASP A 24 0.46 -14.41 -5.81
N ALA A 25 1.79 -14.56 -5.78
CA ALA A 25 2.48 -15.68 -6.40
C ALA A 25 2.01 -17.04 -5.87
N THR A 26 1.84 -17.18 -4.55
CA THR A 26 1.28 -18.40 -3.95
C THR A 26 -0.16 -18.63 -4.40
N GLY A 27 -0.98 -17.57 -4.48
CA GLY A 27 -2.35 -17.64 -4.98
C GLY A 27 -2.46 -18.06 -6.45
N ARG A 28 -1.39 -17.89 -7.23
CA ARG A 28 -1.27 -18.37 -8.62
C ARG A 28 -0.70 -19.79 -8.74
N GLY A 29 -0.44 -20.46 -7.61
CA GLY A 29 0.00 -21.86 -7.55
C GLY A 29 1.51 -22.07 -7.56
N LEU A 30 2.32 -21.02 -7.39
CA LEU A 30 3.77 -21.15 -7.28
C LEU A 30 4.18 -21.61 -5.87
N THR A 31 5.24 -22.41 -5.79
CA THR A 31 5.95 -22.68 -4.53
C THR A 31 6.85 -21.49 -4.21
N VAL A 32 6.52 -20.73 -3.16
CA VAL A 32 7.22 -19.48 -2.82
C VAL A 32 7.91 -19.60 -1.48
N ALA A 33 9.19 -19.20 -1.43
CA ALA A 33 9.90 -18.94 -0.19
C ALA A 33 9.97 -17.42 0.03
N LEU A 34 9.68 -16.95 1.25
CA LEU A 34 9.92 -15.56 1.66
C LEU A 34 10.90 -15.55 2.82
N CYS A 35 11.93 -14.72 2.75
CA CYS A 35 12.87 -14.50 3.84
C CYS A 35 12.90 -13.03 4.27
N GLU A 36 12.94 -12.81 5.58
CA GLU A 36 13.10 -11.50 6.20
C GLU A 36 14.24 -11.61 7.22
N MET A 37 15.08 -10.59 7.29
CA MET A 37 16.23 -10.56 8.20
C MET A 37 15.79 -10.31 9.65
N GLY A 38 14.78 -9.48 9.85
CA GLY A 38 14.21 -9.15 11.15
C GLY A 38 12.86 -9.81 11.38
N ASP A 39 11.86 -8.97 11.66
CA ASP A 39 10.45 -9.37 11.80
C ASP A 39 9.62 -8.80 10.64
N LEU A 40 8.46 -9.41 10.38
CA LEU A 40 7.53 -8.94 9.36
C LEU A 40 7.14 -7.48 9.63
N ALA A 41 7.17 -6.67 8.57
CA ALA A 41 6.95 -5.23 8.63
C ALA A 41 7.87 -4.45 9.60
N GLY A 42 9.02 -5.01 10.03
CA GLY A 42 9.92 -4.42 11.04
C GLY A 42 10.60 -3.09 10.66
N ALA A 43 10.46 -2.64 9.40
CA ALA A 43 11.02 -1.38 8.90
C ALA A 43 9.92 -0.42 8.41
N THR A 44 10.03 0.14 7.19
CA THR A 44 9.14 1.19 6.66
C THR A 44 7.66 0.85 6.72
N SER A 45 7.29 -0.43 6.56
CA SER A 45 5.89 -0.87 6.56
C SER A 45 5.17 -0.66 7.90
N SER A 46 5.88 -0.68 9.03
CA SER A 46 5.32 -0.32 10.35
C SER A 46 5.46 1.18 10.67
N ALA A 47 6.39 1.87 10.02
CA ALA A 47 6.71 3.30 10.22
C ALA A 47 5.90 4.27 9.34
N SER A 48 4.78 3.84 8.75
CA SER A 48 3.90 4.72 7.97
C SER A 48 2.99 5.58 8.86
N SER A 49 2.37 6.60 8.25
CA SER A 49 1.25 7.34 8.86
C SER A 49 -0.03 6.51 9.02
N LYS A 50 -0.02 5.24 8.57
CA LYS A 50 -1.15 4.30 8.65
C LYS A 50 -2.39 4.79 7.90
N LEU A 51 -2.16 5.42 6.74
CA LEU A 51 -3.20 5.94 5.87
C LEU A 51 -3.16 5.24 4.51
N ILE A 52 -4.30 4.69 4.10
CA ILE A 52 -4.55 4.29 2.71
C ILE A 52 -5.21 5.49 2.03
N HIS A 53 -4.45 6.21 1.22
CA HIS A 53 -4.91 7.47 0.62
C HIS A 53 -4.53 7.60 -0.86
N GLY A 54 -5.36 8.33 -1.61
CA GLY A 54 -5.06 8.73 -3.00
C GLY A 54 -3.89 9.71 -3.13
N GLY A 55 -3.48 10.34 -2.01
CA GLY A 55 -2.38 11.30 -2.00
C GLY A 55 -2.78 12.62 -2.63
N LEU A 56 -3.70 13.35 -1.99
CA LEU A 56 -4.28 14.61 -2.47
C LEU A 56 -3.23 15.59 -3.02
N ARG A 57 -2.12 15.73 -2.30
CA ARG A 57 -0.98 16.58 -2.67
C ARG A 57 -0.33 16.23 -4.01
N TYR A 58 -0.50 15.00 -4.50
CA TYR A 58 0.10 14.54 -5.74
C TYR A 58 -0.66 15.02 -6.98
N LEU A 59 -1.90 15.48 -6.83
CA LEU A 59 -2.64 16.13 -7.92
C LEU A 59 -1.96 17.42 -8.40
N GLU A 60 -1.29 18.14 -7.50
CA GLU A 60 -0.51 19.34 -7.86
C GLU A 60 0.73 19.01 -8.70
N TYR A 61 1.20 17.77 -8.67
CA TYR A 61 2.31 17.28 -9.49
C TYR A 61 1.82 16.53 -10.74
N PHE A 62 0.52 16.58 -11.04
CA PHE A 62 -0.11 15.90 -12.18
C PHE A 62 0.05 14.37 -12.19
N GLU A 63 0.25 13.77 -11.02
CA GLU A 63 0.37 12.32 -10.82
C GLU A 63 -0.99 11.61 -10.85
N PHE A 64 -1.81 11.91 -11.87
CA PHE A 64 -3.21 11.47 -11.95
C PHE A 64 -3.36 9.95 -11.98
N ARG A 65 -2.41 9.25 -12.62
CA ARG A 65 -2.43 7.78 -12.65
C ARG A 65 -2.30 7.21 -11.25
N LEU A 66 -1.31 7.68 -10.48
CA LEU A 66 -1.07 7.25 -9.11
C LEU A 66 -2.28 7.55 -8.23
N VAL A 67 -2.81 8.78 -8.29
CA VAL A 67 -3.93 9.20 -7.45
C VAL A 67 -5.17 8.34 -7.75
N ARG A 68 -5.47 8.12 -9.04
CA ARG A 68 -6.61 7.30 -9.47
C ARG A 68 -6.46 5.85 -9.00
N GLU A 69 -5.28 5.26 -9.19
CA GLU A 69 -4.99 3.88 -8.80
C GLU A 69 -5.12 3.70 -7.28
N ALA A 70 -4.49 4.59 -6.50
CA ALA A 70 -4.55 4.55 -5.05
C ALA A 70 -5.96 4.78 -4.47
N LEU A 71 -6.79 5.61 -5.12
CA LEU A 71 -8.19 5.77 -4.73
C LEU A 71 -9.04 4.52 -5.02
N ALA A 72 -8.81 3.84 -6.15
CA ALA A 72 -9.51 2.59 -6.48
C ALA A 72 -9.09 1.45 -5.55
N GLU A 73 -7.80 1.28 -5.29
CA GLU A 73 -7.25 0.25 -4.41
C GLU A 73 -7.72 0.40 -2.95
N ARG A 74 -8.09 1.61 -2.52
CA ARG A 74 -8.67 1.82 -1.18
C ARG A 74 -9.94 0.98 -0.97
N GLU A 75 -10.82 0.92 -1.97
CA GLU A 75 -12.06 0.14 -1.88
C GLU A 75 -11.78 -1.37 -1.88
N VAL A 76 -10.76 -1.81 -2.62
CA VAL A 76 -10.27 -3.20 -2.58
C VAL A 76 -9.78 -3.56 -1.18
N LEU A 77 -8.95 -2.70 -0.57
CA LEU A 77 -8.40 -2.92 0.77
C LEU A 77 -9.48 -2.93 1.86
N LEU A 78 -10.50 -2.07 1.75
CA LEU A 78 -11.68 -2.11 2.61
C LEU A 78 -12.43 -3.45 2.53
N HIS A 79 -12.46 -4.07 1.34
CA HIS A 79 -13.13 -5.34 1.14
C HIS A 79 -12.31 -6.55 1.63
N ILE A 80 -11.01 -6.59 1.35
CA ILE A 80 -10.17 -7.76 1.68
C ILE A 80 -9.67 -7.76 3.13
N ALA A 81 -9.63 -6.60 3.79
CA ALA A 81 -9.14 -6.46 5.16
C ALA A 81 -10.04 -5.54 6.03
N PRO A 82 -11.36 -5.79 6.12
CA PRO A 82 -12.31 -4.92 6.83
C PRO A 82 -12.06 -4.85 8.34
N HIS A 83 -11.31 -5.80 8.90
CA HIS A 83 -10.92 -5.84 10.31
C HIS A 83 -9.68 -4.97 10.63
N LEU A 84 -8.96 -4.50 9.61
CA LEU A 84 -7.78 -3.63 9.74
C LEU A 84 -7.99 -2.26 9.10
N VAL A 85 -8.90 -2.14 8.13
CA VAL A 85 -9.11 -0.93 7.35
C VAL A 85 -10.52 -0.39 7.58
N SER A 86 -10.60 0.89 7.94
CA SER A 86 -11.87 1.60 8.17
C SER A 86 -11.85 3.00 7.56
N PRO A 87 -12.99 3.54 7.10
CA PRO A 87 -13.06 4.91 6.59
C PRO A 87 -12.66 5.97 7.62
N LEU A 88 -11.88 6.96 7.19
CA LEU A 88 -11.47 8.11 8.01
C LEU A 88 -11.80 9.42 7.28
N ARG A 89 -12.42 10.37 8.00
CA ARG A 89 -12.71 11.72 7.48
C ARG A 89 -11.53 12.65 7.78
N PHE A 90 -11.09 13.40 6.76
CA PHE A 90 -10.05 14.42 6.88
C PHE A 90 -10.66 15.82 6.81
N VAL A 91 -10.14 16.73 7.62
CA VAL A 91 -10.49 18.16 7.60
C VAL A 91 -9.27 18.94 7.15
N LEU A 92 -9.41 19.75 6.10
CA LEU A 92 -8.36 20.62 5.59
C LEU A 92 -8.72 22.09 5.87
N PRO A 93 -8.11 22.73 6.88
CA PRO A 93 -8.33 24.15 7.17
C PRO A 93 -7.82 25.02 6.01
N LEU A 94 -8.62 25.99 5.57
CA LEU A 94 -8.26 26.94 4.50
C LEU A 94 -7.82 28.31 5.03
N VAL A 95 -7.44 28.40 6.30
CA VAL A 95 -7.00 29.67 6.91
C VAL A 95 -5.51 29.88 6.59
N ASN A 96 -5.14 31.06 6.07
CA ASN A 96 -3.76 31.41 5.69
C ASN A 96 -3.10 30.43 4.70
N THR A 97 -3.89 29.79 3.83
CA THR A 97 -3.39 28.84 2.83
C THR A 97 -2.79 29.55 1.61
N ILE A 98 -1.75 28.97 1.04
CA ILE A 98 -1.17 29.37 -0.26
C ILE A 98 -2.07 28.92 -1.42
N ARG A 99 -3.00 27.98 -1.17
CA ARG A 99 -3.87 27.38 -2.18
C ARG A 99 -5.24 28.06 -2.23
N PRO A 100 -5.68 28.60 -3.37
CA PRO A 100 -6.99 29.22 -3.48
C PRO A 100 -8.11 28.18 -3.31
N ALA A 101 -9.24 28.58 -2.73
CA ALA A 101 -10.33 27.66 -2.38
C ALA A 101 -10.92 26.90 -3.58
N TRP A 102 -10.90 27.49 -4.79
CA TRP A 102 -11.38 26.82 -5.99
C TRP A 102 -10.49 25.62 -6.37
N LEU A 103 -9.18 25.72 -6.17
CA LEU A 103 -8.23 24.65 -6.49
C LEU A 103 -8.47 23.45 -5.57
N VAL A 104 -8.59 23.69 -4.26
CA VAL A 104 -8.88 22.63 -3.28
C VAL A 104 -10.23 21.95 -3.53
N ARG A 105 -11.21 22.68 -4.08
CA ARG A 105 -12.52 22.10 -4.41
C ARG A 105 -12.49 21.16 -5.62
N LEU A 106 -11.51 21.31 -6.52
CA LEU A 106 -11.39 20.44 -7.69
C LEU A 106 -10.90 19.03 -7.35
N GLY A 107 -10.33 18.84 -6.16
CA GLY A 107 -9.62 17.62 -5.77
C GLY A 107 -8.24 17.98 -5.31
#